data_AF-J2ID91-F1
#
_entry.id   AF-J2ID91-F1
#
_cell.length_a   1.000
_cell.length_b   1.000
_cell.length_c   1.000
_cell.angle_alpha   90.00
_cell.angle_beta   90.00
_cell.angle_gamma   90.00
#
_symmetry.space_group_name_H-M   'P 1'
#
loop_
_entity.id
_entity.type
_entity.pdbx_description
1 polymer ?
#
loop_
_entity_poly.entity_id
_entity_poly.type
_entity_poly.pdbx_seq_one_letter_code
_entity_poly.pdbx_strand_id
1 'polypeptide(L)'
;MIAVRSSCKEFAKFLKMSVTHCFVDCYSICSLFKIHRWRQRAGSSPALGTKFKFHNCYFSVIVHTRFYCMDFIVVAAPFELTLVEEKHEKIKKLYDSGLSPLDEISEIASQCLKLIANLKFDDYGSVGNKNYICYHELIYSRPIATELFISDPEEFEASWLDFIEKIDSENCSCQLEVLNIDRIIYTAIMSFAICYDIWKNSSRKTPGTHFEILLGSIFSRFFINHNRGKHISLPDGESLSTDICFSNKNEIFVFPAKTTTRERIVQPYAHQRILDSISPGQYRSILLCVSETQRDNKKKKVNDICVPGTIKLYQEHLSKLTGIYYLDPPVRYLSQDILKLVKVGSIGELLKSDLSNIIKLNQVGNE
;
A
#
# COMPACT_ATOMS: atom_id res chain seq x y z
N MET A 1 26.59 -10.38 -16.07
CA MET A 1 25.66 -11.20 -16.84
C MET A 1 26.27 -12.60 -16.97
N ILE A 2 25.78 -13.59 -16.22
CA ILE A 2 26.10 -15.01 -16.47
C ILE A 2 24.76 -15.70 -16.70
N ALA A 3 24.40 -15.92 -17.95
CA ALA A 3 23.29 -16.77 -18.32
C ALA A 3 23.81 -18.21 -18.37
N VAL A 4 23.59 -18.98 -17.31
CA VAL A 4 23.90 -20.42 -17.35
C VAL A 4 22.71 -21.13 -17.99
N ARG A 5 22.81 -21.39 -19.29
CA ARG A 5 22.01 -22.44 -19.94
C ARG A 5 22.66 -23.77 -19.61
N SER A 6 22.06 -24.56 -18.73
CA SER A 6 22.41 -25.97 -18.63
C SER A 6 21.16 -26.83 -18.51
N SER A 7 21.17 -27.97 -19.21
CA SER A 7 20.12 -28.96 -19.09
C SER A 7 20.15 -29.56 -17.68
N CYS A 8 18.99 -29.96 -17.12
CA CYS A 8 18.92 -30.55 -15.78
C CYS A 8 19.82 -31.78 -15.55
N LYS A 9 20.32 -32.42 -16.63
CA LYS A 9 21.30 -33.52 -16.53
C LYS A 9 22.74 -33.04 -16.29
N GLU A 10 23.11 -31.83 -16.71
CA GLU A 10 24.45 -31.28 -16.47
C GLU A 10 24.58 -30.64 -15.09
N PHE A 11 23.54 -30.00 -14.57
CA PHE A 11 23.54 -29.40 -13.23
C PHE A 11 23.71 -30.46 -12.11
N ALA A 12 23.12 -31.64 -12.29
CA ALA A 12 23.29 -32.78 -11.36
C ALA A 12 24.68 -33.44 -11.45
N LYS A 13 25.39 -33.28 -12.57
CA LYS A 13 26.76 -33.77 -12.76
C LYS A 13 27.78 -32.81 -12.16
N PHE A 14 27.52 -31.50 -12.24
CA PHE A 14 28.34 -30.44 -11.63
C PHE A 14 28.38 -30.53 -10.09
N LEU A 15 27.26 -30.89 -9.45
CA LEU A 15 27.20 -31.06 -7.99
C LEU A 15 27.85 -32.36 -7.46
N LYS A 16 28.20 -33.32 -8.33
CA LYS A 16 28.78 -34.61 -7.93
C LYS A 16 30.26 -34.81 -8.27
N MET A 17 30.89 -33.89 -9.01
CA MET A 17 32.29 -34.01 -9.43
C MET A 17 33.08 -32.72 -9.20
N SER A 18 33.29 -32.32 -7.94
CA SER A 18 34.29 -31.31 -7.57
C SER A 18 34.77 -31.50 -6.13
N VAL A 19 35.30 -32.69 -5.82
CA VAL A 19 36.24 -32.90 -4.71
C VAL A 19 37.38 -33.74 -5.26
N THR A 20 38.32 -33.09 -5.94
CA THR A 20 39.78 -33.36 -5.97
C THR A 20 40.41 -32.67 -7.20
N HIS A 21 41.43 -31.84 -6.92
CA HIS A 21 42.44 -31.30 -7.84
C HIS A 21 42.09 -30.07 -8.71
N CYS A 22 42.13 -28.89 -8.10
CA CYS A 22 43.11 -27.83 -8.44
C CYS A 22 43.16 -26.80 -7.31
N PHE A 23 44.33 -26.69 -6.67
CA PHE A 23 44.68 -25.64 -5.73
C PHE A 23 44.85 -24.32 -6.49
N VAL A 24 44.15 -23.26 -6.08
CA VAL A 24 44.70 -22.03 -5.46
C VAL A 24 43.50 -21.15 -5.02
N ASP A 25 43.48 -20.81 -3.73
CA ASP A 25 42.70 -19.76 -3.05
C ASP A 25 41.17 -19.78 -3.08
N CYS A 26 40.58 -20.59 -2.18
CA CYS A 26 39.31 -20.24 -1.52
C CYS A 26 39.08 -21.10 -0.25
N TYR A 27 40.05 -21.09 0.67
CA TYR A 27 39.84 -21.60 2.03
C TYR A 27 39.21 -20.49 2.87
N SER A 28 37.88 -20.52 3.07
CA SER A 28 37.20 -19.97 4.27
C SER A 28 35.66 -20.15 4.33
N ILE A 29 35.02 -21.03 3.55
CA ILE A 29 33.56 -21.27 3.69
C ILE A 29 33.22 -22.75 3.49
N CYS A 30 33.56 -23.63 4.42
CA CYS A 30 33.06 -25.02 4.37
C CYS A 30 32.76 -25.66 5.75
N SER A 31 32.53 -24.85 6.78
CA SER A 31 32.16 -25.36 8.10
C SER A 31 31.02 -24.53 8.69
N LEU A 32 29.76 -24.77 8.27
CA LEU A 32 28.54 -24.39 9.01
C LEU A 32 27.28 -24.91 8.27
N PHE A 33 27.05 -26.22 8.30
CA PHE A 33 25.77 -26.81 7.88
C PHE A 33 25.03 -27.37 9.11
N LYS A 34 23.87 -26.80 9.43
CA LYS A 34 22.87 -27.43 10.33
C LYS A 34 21.59 -27.67 9.55
N ILE A 35 21.26 -28.94 9.32
CA ILE A 35 19.99 -29.38 8.73
C ILE A 35 19.02 -29.65 9.89
N HIS A 36 17.91 -28.91 9.96
CA HIS A 36 16.79 -29.28 10.83
C HIS A 36 15.67 -29.89 10.00
N ARG A 37 15.37 -31.18 10.24
CA ARG A 37 14.16 -31.85 9.74
C ARG A 37 12.99 -31.58 10.67
N TRP A 38 11.93 -30.98 10.15
CA TRP A 38 10.62 -30.92 10.82
C TRP A 38 9.68 -31.95 10.22
N ARG A 39 8.92 -32.66 11.07
CA ARG A 39 7.95 -33.70 10.68
C ARG A 39 6.56 -33.21 11.08
N GLN A 40 5.69 -32.89 10.13
CA GLN A 40 4.26 -32.68 10.42
C GLN A 40 3.53 -34.03 10.49
N ARG A 41 2.63 -34.18 11.48
CA ARG A 41 1.73 -35.33 11.61
C ARG A 41 0.53 -35.19 10.66
N ALA A 42 0.04 -36.35 10.23
CA ALA A 42 -0.78 -36.58 9.06
C ALA A 42 -2.23 -36.08 9.15
N GLY A 43 -2.74 -35.62 8.01
CA GLY A 43 -4.16 -35.42 7.74
C GLY A 43 -4.35 -34.53 6.52
N SER A 44 -4.49 -35.12 5.33
CA SER A 44 -4.66 -34.53 3.97
C SER A 44 -3.38 -34.10 3.20
N SER A 45 -3.38 -34.36 1.88
CA SER A 45 -2.24 -34.50 0.94
C SER A 45 -0.97 -33.65 1.18
N PRO A 46 0.25 -34.23 1.12
CA PRO A 46 1.48 -33.49 1.37
C PRO A 46 1.99 -32.77 0.10
N ALA A 47 1.96 -31.44 0.12
CA ALA A 47 2.93 -30.65 -0.63
C ALA A 47 4.24 -30.64 0.18
N LEU A 48 5.30 -31.23 -0.37
CA LEU A 48 6.65 -31.18 0.22
C LEU A 48 7.27 -29.81 -0.09
N GLY A 49 7.02 -28.83 0.78
CA GLY A 49 7.78 -27.57 0.79
C GLY A 49 9.05 -27.72 1.62
N THR A 50 10.21 -27.42 1.04
CA THR A 50 11.47 -27.28 1.79
C THR A 50 11.88 -25.81 1.78
N LYS A 51 12.01 -25.19 2.97
CA LYS A 51 12.56 -23.84 3.11
C LYS A 51 14.07 -23.94 3.32
N PHE A 52 14.85 -23.24 2.50
CA PHE A 52 16.29 -23.11 2.66
C PHE A 52 16.61 -21.69 3.13
N LYS A 53 17.50 -21.56 4.13
CA LYS A 53 18.04 -20.28 4.58
C LYS A 53 19.50 -20.21 4.13
N PHE A 54 19.82 -19.25 3.28
CA PHE A 54 21.17 -18.97 2.79
C PHE A 54 21.47 -17.52 3.14
N HIS A 55 22.65 -17.20 3.71
CA HIS A 55 23.12 -15.85 4.08
C HIS A 55 22.08 -14.71 3.92
N ASN A 56 21.26 -14.49 4.97
CA ASN A 56 20.25 -13.44 5.06
C ASN A 56 19.18 -13.35 3.94
N CYS A 57 19.07 -14.33 3.05
CA CYS A 57 18.03 -14.41 2.02
C CYS A 57 17.05 -15.57 2.28
N TYR A 58 15.76 -15.32 2.05
CA TYR A 58 14.69 -16.33 2.13
C TYR A 58 14.32 -16.84 0.73
N PHE A 59 14.39 -18.16 0.52
CA PHE A 59 13.90 -18.82 -0.70
C PHE A 59 12.66 -19.67 -0.39
N SER A 60 11.64 -19.60 -1.26
CA SER A 60 10.49 -20.50 -1.25
C SER A 60 10.45 -21.28 -2.56
N VAL A 61 10.59 -22.61 -2.49
CA VAL A 61 10.48 -23.50 -3.65
C VAL A 61 9.24 -24.36 -3.47
N ILE A 62 8.27 -24.24 -4.40
CA ILE A 62 7.10 -25.11 -4.47
C ILE A 62 7.33 -26.06 -5.65
N VAL A 63 7.50 -27.35 -5.37
CA VAL A 63 7.67 -28.38 -6.40
C VAL A 63 6.32 -29.03 -6.68
N HIS A 64 5.76 -28.78 -7.85
CA HIS A 64 4.66 -29.60 -8.39
C HIS A 64 5.21 -30.66 -9.33
N THR A 65 5.00 -31.92 -8.98
CA THR A 65 5.37 -33.08 -9.80
C THR A 65 4.34 -33.31 -10.91
N ARG A 66 4.43 -32.51 -11.98
CA ARG A 66 4.08 -32.95 -13.34
C ARG A 66 5.06 -32.32 -14.33
N PHE A 67 5.65 -33.18 -15.17
CA PHE A 67 6.65 -32.85 -16.17
C PHE A 67 6.15 -31.77 -17.15
N TYR A 68 6.52 -30.53 -16.86
CA TYR A 68 6.68 -29.46 -17.84
C TYR A 68 7.99 -28.76 -17.47
N CYS A 69 8.87 -28.53 -18.44
CA CYS A 69 9.98 -27.59 -18.26
C CYS A 69 9.37 -26.22 -17.97
N MET A 70 9.25 -25.87 -16.69
CA MET A 70 9.01 -24.51 -16.27
C MET A 70 10.37 -23.86 -16.08
N ASP A 71 10.65 -22.86 -16.91
CA ASP A 71 11.75 -21.93 -16.65
C ASP A 71 11.38 -21.14 -15.39
N PHE A 72 12.09 -21.37 -14.30
CA PHE A 72 11.95 -20.58 -13.08
C PHE A 72 12.93 -19.41 -13.12
N ILE A 73 12.41 -18.21 -13.29
CA ILE A 73 13.18 -16.98 -13.06
C ILE A 73 13.08 -16.66 -11.56
N VAL A 74 14.13 -16.94 -10.81
CA VAL A 74 14.26 -16.47 -9.43
C VAL A 74 14.91 -15.08 -9.49
N VAL A 75 14.10 -14.04 -9.33
CA VAL A 75 14.61 -12.68 -9.12
C VAL A 75 14.97 -12.59 -7.64
N ALA A 76 16.27 -12.58 -7.33
CA ALA A 76 16.72 -12.27 -5.97
C ALA A 76 16.39 -10.79 -5.71
N ALA A 77 15.63 -10.51 -4.65
CA ALA A 77 15.42 -9.15 -4.22
C ALA A 77 16.77 -8.51 -3.84
N PRO A 78 16.98 -7.21 -4.13
CA PRO A 78 18.16 -6.51 -3.67
C PRO A 78 18.22 -6.56 -2.15
N PHE A 79 19.43 -6.61 -1.59
CA PHE A 79 19.65 -6.64 -0.14
C PHE A 79 18.93 -5.47 0.56
N GLU A 80 18.92 -4.32 -0.11
CA GLU A 80 18.30 -3.07 0.31
C GLU A 80 16.77 -3.18 0.43
N LEU A 81 16.10 -4.07 -0.31
CA LEU A 81 14.67 -4.33 -0.11
C LEU A 81 14.43 -4.98 1.26
N THR A 82 15.34 -5.85 1.71
CA THR A 82 15.23 -6.49 3.04
C THR A 82 15.22 -5.42 4.13
N LEU A 83 16.04 -4.38 3.99
CA LEU A 83 16.07 -3.25 4.91
C LEU A 83 14.75 -2.43 4.88
N VAL A 84 14.16 -2.24 3.69
CA VAL A 84 12.82 -1.65 3.55
C VAL A 84 11.78 -2.48 4.31
N GLU A 85 11.83 -3.82 4.23
CA GLU A 85 10.87 -4.68 4.94
C GLU A 85 11.05 -4.58 6.47
N GLU A 86 12.29 -4.60 6.95
CA GLU A 86 12.60 -4.46 8.38
C GLU A 86 12.11 -3.11 8.93
N LYS A 87 12.34 -2.03 8.19
CA LYS A 87 11.82 -0.69 8.53
C LYS A 87 10.30 -0.66 8.52
N HIS A 88 9.65 -1.27 7.52
CA HIS A 88 8.19 -1.34 7.46
C HIS A 88 7.59 -2.09 8.67
N GLU A 89 8.21 -3.19 9.10
CA GLU A 89 7.79 -3.89 10.32
C GLU A 89 7.99 -3.04 11.58
N LYS A 90 9.06 -2.24 11.65
CA LYS A 90 9.25 -1.25 12.74
C LYS A 90 8.14 -0.19 12.73
N ILE A 91 7.85 0.40 11.58
CA ILE A 91 6.77 1.38 11.37
C ILE A 91 5.43 0.80 11.84
N LYS A 92 5.13 -0.42 11.41
CA LYS A 92 3.90 -1.12 11.82
C LYS A 92 3.82 -1.31 13.33
N LYS A 93 4.90 -1.70 14.00
CA LYS A 93 4.92 -1.86 15.46
C LYS A 93 4.67 -0.54 16.19
N LEU A 94 5.29 0.56 15.74
CA LEU A 94 5.07 1.90 16.28
C LEU A 94 3.61 2.33 16.09
N TYR A 95 3.07 2.12 14.89
CA TYR A 95 1.67 2.42 14.59
C TYR A 95 0.71 1.61 15.48
N ASP A 96 0.93 0.30 15.61
CA ASP A 96 0.10 -0.58 16.42
C ASP A 96 0.20 -0.26 17.93
N SER A 97 1.31 0.34 18.39
CA SER A 97 1.48 0.80 19.78
C SER A 97 0.92 2.21 20.04
N GLY A 98 0.22 2.81 19.07
CA GLY A 98 -0.34 4.16 19.20
C GLY A 98 0.66 5.30 19.04
N LEU A 99 1.93 5.00 18.71
CA LEU A 99 2.95 6.01 18.44
C LEU A 99 2.84 6.53 17.01
N SER A 100 3.54 7.63 16.74
CA SER A 100 3.63 8.26 15.41
C SER A 100 4.90 7.80 14.69
N PRO A 101 4.80 6.99 13.62
CA PRO A 101 5.94 6.57 12.81
C PRO A 101 6.24 7.52 11.62
N LEU A 102 5.86 8.80 11.70
CA LEU A 102 5.95 9.73 10.55
C LEU A 102 7.40 9.95 10.08
N ASP A 103 8.36 9.99 10.99
CA ASP A 103 9.78 10.13 10.64
C ASP A 103 10.27 8.88 9.92
N GLU A 104 9.96 7.69 10.45
CA GLU A 104 10.31 6.44 9.78
C GLU A 104 9.61 6.26 8.42
N ILE A 105 8.39 6.78 8.26
CA ILE A 105 7.66 6.80 6.98
C ILE A 105 8.41 7.66 5.95
N SER A 106 8.92 8.83 6.35
CA SER A 106 9.74 9.65 5.45
C SER A 106 11.02 8.91 5.05
N GLU A 107 11.74 8.36 6.03
CA GLU A 107 12.98 7.64 5.78
C GLU A 107 12.81 6.45 4.81
N ILE A 108 11.74 5.66 4.98
CA ILE A 108 11.50 4.50 4.11
C ILE A 108 11.09 4.95 2.70
N ALA A 109 10.31 6.02 2.56
CA ALA A 109 9.95 6.57 1.27
C ALA A 109 11.19 7.08 0.51
N SER A 110 12.07 7.83 1.18
CA SER A 110 13.34 8.29 0.59
C SER A 110 14.27 7.15 0.21
N GLN A 111 14.33 6.11 1.04
CA GLN A 111 15.08 4.90 0.71
C GLN A 111 14.50 4.19 -0.51
N CYS A 112 13.18 4.10 -0.62
CA CYS A 112 12.51 3.57 -1.81
C CYS A 112 12.80 4.41 -3.05
N LEU A 113 12.75 5.74 -2.95
CA LEU A 113 13.13 6.64 -4.06
C LEU A 113 14.57 6.39 -4.53
N LYS A 114 15.52 6.28 -3.60
CA LYS A 114 16.93 5.94 -3.90
C LYS A 114 17.06 4.59 -4.61
N LEU A 115 16.25 3.59 -4.22
CA LEU A 115 16.26 2.27 -4.86
C LEU A 115 15.72 2.29 -6.29
N ILE A 116 14.65 3.05 -6.53
CA ILE A 116 14.01 3.09 -7.85
C ILE A 116 14.67 4.10 -8.80
N ALA A 117 15.55 4.98 -8.31
CA ALA A 117 16.18 6.05 -9.10
C ALA A 117 16.91 5.53 -10.34
N ASN A 118 17.50 4.33 -10.26
CA ASN A 118 18.24 3.71 -11.37
C ASN A 118 17.40 2.73 -12.20
N LEU A 119 16.12 2.58 -11.90
CA LEU A 119 15.23 1.72 -12.66
C LEU A 119 14.85 2.37 -13.99
N LYS A 120 14.62 1.52 -14.99
CA LYS A 120 14.04 1.96 -16.25
C LYS A 120 12.57 2.27 -16.04
N PHE A 121 12.02 3.15 -16.86
CA PHE A 121 10.59 3.37 -16.94
C PHE A 121 10.15 3.48 -18.40
N ASP A 122 8.92 3.06 -18.66
CA ASP A 122 8.23 3.24 -19.93
C ASP A 122 7.06 4.20 -19.72
N ASP A 123 6.74 5.00 -20.73
CA ASP A 123 5.48 5.73 -20.83
C ASP A 123 4.32 4.74 -21.07
N TYR A 124 3.25 4.87 -20.28
CA TYR A 124 2.04 4.06 -20.32
C TYR A 124 0.80 4.89 -20.68
N GLY A 125 1.00 6.03 -21.33
CA GLY A 125 -0.02 6.89 -21.88
C GLY A 125 -0.71 7.79 -20.85
N SER A 126 -1.84 8.36 -21.25
CA SER A 126 -2.58 9.31 -20.44
C SER A 126 -4.03 8.89 -20.17
N VAL A 127 -4.57 9.35 -19.05
CA VAL A 127 -5.99 9.26 -18.72
C VAL A 127 -6.49 10.66 -18.37
N GLY A 128 -7.29 11.25 -19.25
CA GLY A 128 -7.59 12.68 -19.18
C GLY A 128 -6.32 13.51 -19.42
N ASN A 129 -6.00 14.40 -18.49
CA ASN A 129 -4.82 15.27 -18.56
C ASN A 129 -3.61 14.73 -17.78
N LYS A 130 -3.70 13.49 -17.28
CA LYS A 130 -2.70 12.87 -16.40
C LYS A 130 -1.85 11.91 -17.20
N ASN A 131 -0.53 11.98 -17.03
CA ASN A 131 0.41 11.11 -17.74
C ASN A 131 0.96 10.06 -16.79
N TYR A 132 1.09 8.84 -17.29
CA TYR A 132 1.48 7.70 -16.46
C TYR A 132 2.73 7.02 -16.99
N ILE A 133 3.67 6.76 -16.09
CA ILE A 133 4.83 5.90 -16.34
C ILE A 133 4.73 4.60 -15.55
N CYS A 134 5.43 3.56 -15.98
CA CYS A 134 5.66 2.36 -15.17
C CYS A 134 7.16 2.10 -15.07
N TYR A 135 7.67 1.98 -13.84
CA TYR A 135 9.03 1.53 -13.58
C TYR A 135 9.15 0.03 -13.87
N HIS A 136 10.32 -0.43 -14.31
CA HIS A 136 10.57 -1.84 -14.56
C HIS A 136 12.05 -2.23 -14.49
N GLU A 137 12.24 -3.52 -14.24
CA GLU A 137 13.52 -4.22 -14.42
C GLU A 137 13.26 -5.50 -15.24
N LEU A 138 12.68 -6.52 -14.61
CA LEU A 138 12.15 -7.73 -15.26
C LEU A 138 10.62 -7.76 -15.30
N ILE A 139 10.00 -7.08 -14.34
CA ILE A 139 8.56 -6.89 -14.25
C ILE A 139 8.27 -5.41 -14.06
N TYR A 140 7.08 -5.00 -14.48
CA TYR A 140 6.64 -3.61 -14.40
C TYR A 140 5.95 -3.33 -13.05
N SER A 141 6.11 -2.12 -12.54
CA SER A 141 5.32 -1.54 -11.45
C SER A 141 3.90 -1.20 -11.91
N ARG A 142 3.01 -0.92 -10.96
CA ARG A 142 1.76 -0.20 -11.27
C ARG A 142 2.05 1.16 -11.93
N PRO A 143 1.05 1.75 -12.62
CA PRO A 143 1.21 3.07 -13.24
C PRO A 143 1.35 4.17 -12.19
N ILE A 144 2.21 5.14 -12.49
CA ILE A 144 2.57 6.27 -11.63
C ILE A 144 2.22 7.56 -12.35
N ALA A 145 1.36 8.38 -11.75
CA ALA A 145 1.02 9.70 -12.25
C ALA A 145 2.22 10.64 -12.08
N THR A 146 2.78 11.09 -13.20
CA THR A 146 4.05 11.84 -13.21
C THR A 146 3.96 13.18 -12.50
N GLU A 147 2.81 13.84 -12.59
CA GLU A 147 2.53 15.13 -11.98
C GLU A 147 2.43 15.08 -10.45
N LEU A 148 2.12 13.89 -9.90
CA LEU A 148 2.00 13.64 -8.47
C LEU A 148 3.28 13.04 -7.86
N PHE A 149 4.24 12.59 -8.67
CA PHE A 149 5.39 11.84 -8.17
C PHE A 149 6.64 12.71 -8.07
N ILE A 150 7.16 12.88 -6.85
CA ILE A 150 8.43 13.54 -6.58
C ILE A 150 9.52 12.47 -6.70
N SER A 151 10.29 12.50 -7.79
CA SER A 151 11.32 11.49 -8.07
C SER A 151 12.62 11.71 -7.31
N ASP A 152 12.91 12.96 -6.92
CA ASP A 152 14.14 13.31 -6.21
C ASP A 152 13.98 13.08 -4.70
N PRO A 153 14.84 12.25 -4.07
CA PRO A 153 14.75 11.96 -2.64
C PRO A 153 14.94 13.18 -1.74
N GLU A 154 15.80 14.13 -2.12
CA GLU A 154 16.10 15.31 -1.30
C GLU A 154 14.94 16.32 -1.37
N GLU A 155 14.36 16.53 -2.55
CA GLU A 155 13.12 17.29 -2.75
C GLU A 155 11.98 16.70 -1.91
N PHE A 156 11.84 15.36 -1.92
CA PHE A 156 10.81 14.68 -1.14
C PHE A 156 11.03 14.88 0.37
N GLU A 157 12.25 14.67 0.89
CA GLU A 157 12.56 14.83 2.32
C GLU A 157 12.25 16.27 2.80
N ALA A 158 12.69 17.28 2.04
CA ALA A 158 12.41 18.67 2.36
C ALA A 158 10.90 18.98 2.34
N SER A 159 10.19 18.49 1.31
CA SER A 159 8.74 18.69 1.19
C SER A 159 7.97 17.98 2.30
N TRP A 160 8.41 16.79 2.72
CA TRP A 160 7.80 16.06 3.83
C TRP A 160 7.89 16.82 5.15
N LEU A 161 9.08 17.37 5.48
CA LEU A 161 9.27 18.18 6.68
C LEU A 161 8.35 19.40 6.67
N ASP A 162 8.33 20.15 5.56
CA ASP A 162 7.46 21.31 5.38
C ASP A 162 5.96 20.96 5.51
N PHE A 163 5.56 19.78 5.00
CA PHE A 163 4.19 19.28 5.18
C PHE A 163 3.84 19.01 6.64
N ILE A 164 4.70 18.31 7.39
CA ILE A 164 4.44 18.02 8.81
C ILE A 164 4.38 19.29 9.64
N GLU A 165 5.24 20.27 9.37
CA GLU A 165 5.25 21.57 10.04
C GLU A 165 3.99 22.41 9.76
N LYS A 166 3.42 22.28 8.56
CA LYS A 166 2.23 23.02 8.13
C LYS A 166 0.90 22.35 8.46
N ILE A 167 0.90 21.24 9.20
CA ILE A 167 -0.32 20.67 9.77
C ILE A 167 -0.75 21.52 10.97
N ASP A 168 -1.91 22.14 10.85
CA ASP A 168 -2.58 22.88 11.91
C ASP A 168 -3.60 21.96 12.59
N SER A 169 -3.15 21.35 13.69
CA SER A 169 -3.97 20.46 14.52
C SER A 169 -5.17 21.16 15.16
N GLU A 170 -5.05 22.45 15.48
CA GLU A 170 -6.12 23.20 16.15
C GLU A 170 -7.28 23.48 15.19
N ASN A 171 -6.96 23.89 13.97
CA ASN A 171 -7.95 24.15 12.92
C ASN A 171 -8.32 22.91 12.10
N CYS A 172 -7.72 21.76 12.38
CA CYS A 172 -7.88 20.53 11.62
C CYS A 172 -7.66 20.75 10.10
N SER A 173 -6.60 21.47 9.76
CA SER A 173 -6.29 21.90 8.39
C SER A 173 -4.79 21.86 8.08
N CYS A 174 -4.41 21.96 6.82
CA CYS A 174 -3.02 22.04 6.40
C CYS A 174 -2.81 23.31 5.57
N GLN A 175 -1.74 24.06 5.87
CA GLN A 175 -1.46 25.34 5.25
C GLN A 175 -0.78 25.22 3.88
N LEU A 176 -0.42 24.01 3.46
CA LEU A 176 0.13 23.76 2.13
C LEU A 176 -0.92 23.88 1.02
N GLU A 177 -0.42 24.05 -0.21
CA GLU A 177 -1.25 23.92 -1.39
C GLU A 177 -1.67 22.46 -1.62
N VAL A 178 -2.91 22.28 -2.10
CA VAL A 178 -3.55 20.97 -2.29
C VAL A 178 -2.64 20.02 -3.08
N LEU A 179 -2.11 20.50 -4.20
CA LEU A 179 -1.24 19.71 -5.07
C LEU A 179 0.05 19.27 -4.37
N ASN A 180 0.62 20.10 -3.50
CA ASN A 180 1.83 19.74 -2.76
C ASN A 180 1.52 18.64 -1.73
N ILE A 181 0.39 18.75 -1.02
CA ILE A 181 -0.06 17.70 -0.10
C ILE A 181 -0.24 16.38 -0.85
N ASP A 182 -0.95 16.41 -2.00
CA ASP A 182 -1.18 15.21 -2.82
C ASP A 182 0.14 14.61 -3.32
N ARG A 183 1.07 15.44 -3.83
CA ARG A 183 2.39 14.98 -4.32
C ARG A 183 3.18 14.27 -3.24
N ILE A 184 3.24 14.84 -2.04
CA ILE A 184 4.01 14.30 -0.92
C ILE A 184 3.43 12.96 -0.48
N ILE A 185 2.13 12.90 -0.23
CA ILE A 185 1.46 11.67 0.23
C ILE A 185 1.50 10.60 -0.86
N TYR A 186 1.23 10.97 -2.11
CA TYR A 186 1.31 10.06 -3.26
C TYR A 186 2.70 9.47 -3.42
N THR A 187 3.75 10.30 -3.36
CA THR A 187 5.13 9.84 -3.47
C THR A 187 5.50 8.87 -2.37
N ALA A 188 5.15 9.17 -1.11
CA ALA A 188 5.45 8.31 0.03
C ALA A 188 4.84 6.90 -0.12
N ILE A 189 3.60 6.82 -0.63
CA ILE A 189 2.92 5.54 -0.84
C ILE A 189 3.45 4.82 -2.09
N MET A 190 3.62 5.56 -3.18
CA MET A 190 3.89 4.96 -4.49
C MET A 190 5.34 4.53 -4.64
N SER A 191 6.30 5.23 -4.03
CA SER A 191 7.70 4.78 -3.99
C SER A 191 7.81 3.41 -3.32
N PHE A 192 7.14 3.22 -2.18
CA PHE A 192 7.06 1.94 -1.48
C PHE A 192 6.34 0.87 -2.33
N ALA A 193 5.22 1.23 -2.96
CA ALA A 193 4.46 0.31 -3.81
C ALA A 193 5.25 -0.16 -5.04
N ILE A 194 6.03 0.71 -5.68
CA ILE A 194 6.90 0.37 -6.81
C ILE A 194 7.91 -0.71 -6.40
N CYS A 195 8.60 -0.52 -5.27
CA CYS A 195 9.57 -1.49 -4.77
C CYS A 195 8.95 -2.89 -4.60
N TYR A 196 7.74 -2.94 -4.02
CA TYR A 196 7.02 -4.20 -3.84
C TYR A 196 6.53 -4.79 -5.16
N ASP A 197 6.05 -3.97 -6.10
CA ASP A 197 5.59 -4.47 -7.39
C ASP A 197 6.74 -5.10 -8.19
N ILE A 198 7.97 -4.56 -8.08
CA ILE A 198 9.14 -4.99 -8.86
C ILE A 198 9.89 -6.16 -8.21
N TRP A 199 10.12 -6.11 -6.90
CA TRP A 199 10.97 -7.10 -6.23
C TRP A 199 10.20 -8.07 -5.34
N LYS A 200 8.91 -7.82 -5.07
CA LYS A 200 8.08 -8.72 -4.24
C LYS A 200 6.61 -8.76 -4.67
N ASN A 201 6.38 -9.00 -5.98
CA ASN A 201 5.07 -8.93 -6.64
C ASN A 201 3.95 -9.82 -6.05
N SER A 202 4.30 -10.80 -5.23
CA SER A 202 3.36 -11.67 -4.51
C SER A 202 2.75 -10.99 -3.27
N SER A 203 3.39 -9.96 -2.72
CA SER A 203 2.97 -9.30 -1.48
C SER A 203 2.08 -8.08 -1.74
N ARG A 204 0.93 -8.30 -2.39
CA ARG A 204 -0.01 -7.23 -2.77
C ARG A 204 -0.68 -6.53 -1.59
N LYS A 205 -0.71 -7.17 -0.41
CA LYS A 205 -1.33 -6.61 0.80
C LYS A 205 -0.44 -5.56 1.47
N THR A 206 0.89 -5.72 1.43
CA THR A 206 1.82 -4.86 2.17
C THR A 206 1.71 -3.39 1.76
N PRO A 207 1.65 -3.02 0.47
CA PRO A 207 1.44 -1.61 0.09
C PRO A 207 0.11 -1.04 0.59
N GLY A 208 -0.94 -1.85 0.69
CA GLY A 208 -2.22 -1.43 1.27
C GLY A 208 -2.11 -1.15 2.78
N THR A 209 -1.43 -2.02 3.51
CA THR A 209 -1.14 -1.80 4.93
C THR A 209 -0.22 -0.59 5.16
N HIS A 210 0.77 -0.36 4.29
CA HIS A 210 1.59 0.84 4.35
C HIS A 210 0.75 2.11 4.15
N PHE A 211 -0.18 2.10 3.19
CA PHE A 211 -1.12 3.19 2.96
C PHE A 211 -2.00 3.48 4.18
N GLU A 212 -2.55 2.43 4.81
CA GLU A 212 -3.34 2.55 6.05
C GLU A 212 -2.52 3.19 7.18
N ILE A 213 -1.29 2.71 7.41
CA ILE A 213 -0.41 3.22 8.46
C ILE A 213 -0.05 4.68 8.21
N LEU A 214 0.32 5.03 6.97
CA LEU A 214 0.70 6.39 6.60
C LEU A 214 -0.45 7.36 6.86
N LEU A 215 -1.64 7.08 6.31
CA LEU A 215 -2.79 7.94 6.50
C LEU A 215 -3.23 8.01 7.96
N GLY A 216 -3.29 6.87 8.65
CA GLY A 216 -3.66 6.86 10.06
C GLY A 216 -2.67 7.65 10.94
N SER A 217 -1.39 7.71 10.57
CA SER A 217 -0.38 8.51 11.27
C SER A 217 -0.56 10.00 10.99
N ILE A 218 -0.86 10.38 9.75
CA ILE A 218 -1.20 11.77 9.38
C ILE A 218 -2.47 12.21 10.10
N PHE A 219 -3.56 11.44 10.03
CA PHE A 219 -4.83 11.77 10.68
C PHE A 219 -4.71 11.89 12.20
N SER A 220 -3.83 11.13 12.85
CA SER A 220 -3.55 11.30 14.29
C SER A 220 -3.08 12.71 14.67
N ARG A 221 -2.53 13.48 13.71
CA ARG A 221 -2.17 14.90 13.93
C ARG A 221 -3.39 15.81 13.95
N PHE A 222 -4.47 15.45 13.27
CA PHE A 222 -5.72 16.22 13.23
C PHE A 222 -6.68 15.82 14.35
N PHE A 223 -6.70 14.53 14.70
CA PHE A 223 -7.62 13.97 15.70
C PHE A 223 -6.98 13.83 17.09
N ILE A 224 -6.39 14.91 17.61
CA ILE A 224 -5.62 14.89 18.88
C ILE A 224 -6.45 14.51 20.12
N ASN A 225 -7.77 14.70 20.05
CA ASN A 225 -8.71 14.40 21.14
C ASN A 225 -9.47 13.08 20.94
N HIS A 226 -9.05 12.27 19.96
CA HIS A 226 -9.68 11.00 19.64
C HIS A 226 -8.69 9.85 19.83
N ASN A 227 -9.22 8.71 20.24
CA ASN A 227 -8.46 7.47 20.27
C ASN A 227 -8.43 6.87 18.88
N ARG A 228 -7.23 6.58 18.37
CA ARG A 228 -7.06 5.82 17.13
C ARG A 228 -7.33 4.34 17.38
N GLY A 229 -8.10 3.71 16.51
CA GLY A 229 -8.39 2.28 16.56
C GLY A 229 -8.48 1.63 15.18
N LYS A 230 -8.67 0.31 15.19
CA LYS A 230 -8.99 -0.52 14.01
C LYS A 230 -10.33 -1.25 14.15
N HIS A 231 -10.92 -1.23 15.33
CA HIS A 231 -12.16 -1.94 15.61
C HIS A 231 -13.15 -0.99 16.28
N ILE A 232 -14.41 -1.11 15.89
CA ILE A 232 -15.53 -0.45 16.56
C ILE A 232 -16.28 -1.54 17.30
N SER A 233 -16.29 -1.47 18.63
CA SER A 233 -17.10 -2.37 19.46
C SER A 233 -18.58 -2.07 19.26
N LEU A 234 -19.36 -3.11 19.05
CA LEU A 234 -20.81 -3.04 18.90
C LEU A 234 -21.48 -3.40 20.25
N PRO A 235 -22.75 -2.96 20.48
CA PRO A 235 -23.43 -3.19 21.76
C PRO A 235 -23.63 -4.66 22.15
N ASP A 236 -23.65 -5.56 21.17
CA ASP A 236 -23.79 -7.01 21.34
C ASP A 236 -22.47 -7.71 21.71
N GLY A 237 -21.38 -6.96 21.83
CA GLY A 237 -20.04 -7.49 22.14
C GLY A 237 -19.24 -7.90 20.91
N GLU A 238 -19.83 -7.87 19.72
CA GLU A 238 -19.10 -8.06 18.46
C GLU A 238 -18.27 -6.82 18.11
N SER A 239 -17.38 -6.95 17.13
CA SER A 239 -16.59 -5.80 16.64
C SER A 239 -16.60 -5.70 15.13
N LEU A 240 -16.82 -4.49 14.63
CA LEU A 240 -16.68 -4.18 13.22
C LEU A 240 -15.21 -3.82 12.94
N SER A 241 -14.56 -4.63 12.10
CA SER A 241 -13.20 -4.31 11.64
C SER A 241 -13.24 -3.14 10.66
N THR A 242 -12.41 -2.15 10.93
CA THR A 242 -12.21 -0.96 10.10
C THR A 242 -10.72 -0.79 9.80
N ASP A 243 -10.39 -0.08 8.72
CA ASP A 243 -8.99 0.13 8.35
C ASP A 243 -8.34 1.15 9.32
N ILE A 244 -9.02 2.28 9.53
CA ILE A 244 -8.63 3.33 10.49
C ILE A 244 -9.91 3.90 11.11
N CYS A 245 -9.96 4.06 12.43
CA CYS A 245 -11.01 4.81 13.11
C CYS A 245 -10.45 5.78 14.16
N PHE A 246 -11.14 6.89 14.35
CA PHE A 246 -10.87 7.87 15.40
C PHE A 246 -12.16 8.10 16.18
N SER A 247 -12.14 7.79 17.48
CA SER A 247 -13.32 7.88 18.34
C SER A 247 -13.09 8.75 19.56
N ASN A 248 -14.10 9.54 19.92
CA ASN A 248 -14.24 10.11 21.25
C ASN A 248 -15.63 9.72 21.81
N LYS A 249 -16.06 10.35 22.90
CA LYS A 249 -17.36 10.02 23.53
C LYS A 249 -18.58 10.29 22.63
N ASN A 250 -18.46 11.24 21.71
CA ASN A 250 -19.61 11.79 20.98
C ASN A 250 -19.60 11.41 19.50
N GLU A 251 -18.42 11.19 18.91
CA GLU A 251 -18.27 11.03 17.46
C GLU A 251 -17.22 9.97 17.12
N ILE A 252 -17.48 9.26 16.02
CA ILE A 252 -16.60 8.23 15.49
C ILE A 252 -16.42 8.43 14.00
N PHE A 253 -15.19 8.75 13.61
CA PHE A 253 -14.78 8.83 12.21
C PHE A 253 -14.20 7.50 11.77
N VAL A 254 -14.62 7.05 10.59
CA VAL A 254 -14.18 5.78 10.00
C VAL A 254 -13.57 6.09 8.65
N PHE A 255 -12.33 5.63 8.44
CA PHE A 255 -11.59 5.86 7.21
C PHE A 255 -11.21 4.53 6.57
N PRO A 256 -12.09 3.92 5.77
CA PRO A 256 -11.73 2.79 4.92
C PRO A 256 -10.65 3.23 3.93
N ALA A 257 -9.52 2.54 3.89
CA ALA A 257 -8.36 2.90 3.07
C ALA A 257 -8.09 1.80 2.04
N LYS A 258 -8.10 2.15 0.75
CA LYS A 258 -7.91 1.19 -0.34
C LYS A 258 -6.96 1.73 -1.39
N THR A 259 -5.99 0.95 -1.84
CA THR A 259 -5.16 1.37 -2.98
C THR A 259 -6.00 1.60 -4.24
N THR A 260 -6.94 0.69 -4.51
CA THR A 260 -8.00 0.80 -5.52
C THR A 260 -9.25 0.10 -4.98
N THR A 261 -10.47 0.55 -5.29
CA THR A 261 -11.67 -0.05 -4.70
C THR A 261 -12.09 -1.34 -5.39
N ARG A 262 -12.06 -1.38 -6.73
CA ARG A 262 -12.57 -2.50 -7.53
C ARG A 262 -13.95 -2.96 -7.05
N GLU A 263 -14.19 -4.27 -6.96
CA GLU A 263 -15.43 -4.86 -6.44
C GLU A 263 -15.68 -4.57 -4.96
N ARG A 264 -14.65 -4.17 -4.20
CA ARG A 264 -14.75 -3.91 -2.76
C ARG A 264 -15.27 -2.51 -2.42
N ILE A 265 -15.72 -1.74 -3.41
CA ILE A 265 -16.39 -0.44 -3.20
C ILE A 265 -17.65 -0.55 -2.33
N VAL A 266 -18.32 -1.71 -2.31
CA VAL A 266 -19.52 -1.93 -1.48
C VAL A 266 -19.22 -1.96 0.02
N GLN A 267 -18.01 -2.37 0.42
CA GLN A 267 -17.63 -2.55 1.83
C GLN A 267 -17.83 -1.30 2.70
N PRO A 268 -17.30 -0.10 2.34
CA PRO A 268 -17.51 1.11 3.13
C PRO A 268 -19.00 1.46 3.30
N TYR A 269 -19.82 1.27 2.27
CA TYR A 269 -21.26 1.52 2.36
C TYR A 269 -21.97 0.50 3.25
N ALA A 270 -21.66 -0.79 3.11
CA ALA A 270 -22.22 -1.83 3.96
C ALA A 270 -21.85 -1.60 5.44
N HIS A 271 -20.60 -1.22 5.72
CA HIS A 271 -20.15 -0.87 7.06
C HIS A 271 -20.90 0.34 7.61
N GLN A 272 -21.01 1.42 6.84
CA GLN A 272 -21.78 2.59 7.25
C GLN A 272 -23.25 2.23 7.52
N ARG A 273 -23.87 1.37 6.71
CA ARG A 273 -25.26 0.93 6.93
C ARG A 273 -25.42 0.17 8.25
N ILE A 274 -24.47 -0.69 8.60
CA ILE A 274 -24.46 -1.42 9.88
C ILE A 274 -24.33 -0.42 11.03
N LEU A 275 -23.37 0.51 10.93
CA LEU A 275 -23.14 1.54 11.95
C LEU A 275 -24.35 2.46 12.15
N ASP A 276 -24.98 2.90 11.06
CA ASP A 276 -26.21 3.71 11.09
C ASP A 276 -27.38 2.97 11.75
N SER A 277 -27.45 1.64 11.60
CA SER A 277 -28.51 0.84 12.23
C SER A 277 -28.33 0.71 13.75
N ILE A 278 -27.11 0.92 14.25
CA ILE A 278 -26.75 0.79 15.67
C ILE A 278 -26.85 2.15 16.36
N SER A 279 -26.27 3.19 15.75
CA SER A 279 -26.30 4.56 16.28
C SER A 279 -26.39 5.57 15.13
N PRO A 280 -27.62 5.89 14.68
CA PRO A 280 -27.83 6.81 13.57
C PRO A 280 -27.13 8.15 13.81
N GLY A 281 -26.32 8.58 12.83
CA GLY A 281 -25.65 9.89 12.86
C GLY A 281 -24.37 9.97 13.71
N GLN A 282 -24.04 8.95 14.51
CA GLN A 282 -22.82 8.95 15.33
C GLN A 282 -21.55 8.67 14.51
N TYR A 283 -21.69 7.90 13.42
CA TYR A 283 -20.56 7.43 12.61
C TYR A 283 -20.47 8.17 11.28
N ARG A 284 -19.26 8.60 10.92
CA ARG A 284 -18.98 9.26 9.65
C ARG A 284 -17.89 8.52 8.88
N SER A 285 -18.29 7.83 7.81
CA SER A 285 -17.33 7.15 6.93
C SER A 285 -16.83 8.05 5.80
N ILE A 286 -15.51 8.14 5.67
CA ILE A 286 -14.80 8.83 4.60
C ILE A 286 -13.91 7.81 3.88
N LEU A 287 -14.23 7.48 2.64
CA LEU A 287 -13.45 6.50 1.87
C LEU A 287 -12.18 7.17 1.33
N LEU A 288 -11.03 6.55 1.59
CA LEU A 288 -9.72 7.03 1.15
C LEU A 288 -9.10 6.07 0.16
N CYS A 289 -8.66 6.60 -0.98
CA CYS A 289 -8.14 5.81 -2.07
C CYS A 289 -6.83 6.37 -2.63
N VAL A 290 -5.99 5.51 -3.20
CA VAL A 290 -4.86 6.00 -4.01
C VAL A 290 -5.37 6.38 -5.40
N SER A 291 -5.95 5.45 -6.15
CA SER A 291 -6.47 5.70 -7.51
C SER A 291 -7.53 4.67 -7.92
N GLU A 292 -8.06 4.78 -9.14
CA GLU A 292 -8.78 3.68 -9.82
C GLU A 292 -8.04 3.11 -11.04
N THR A 293 -6.76 3.45 -11.19
CA THR A 293 -5.96 3.08 -12.35
C THR A 293 -5.75 1.58 -12.46
N GLN A 294 -5.77 1.06 -13.68
CA GLN A 294 -5.45 -0.31 -14.04
C GLN A 294 -4.51 -0.31 -15.23
N ARG A 295 -3.37 -0.97 -15.08
CA ARG A 295 -2.41 -1.19 -16.16
C ARG A 295 -2.94 -2.23 -17.15
N ASP A 296 -3.03 -1.88 -18.42
CA ASP A 296 -3.26 -2.80 -19.53
C ASP A 296 -1.93 -3.14 -20.20
N ASN A 297 -1.37 -4.30 -19.85
CA ASN A 297 -0.09 -4.77 -20.39
C ASN A 297 -0.12 -5.02 -21.90
N LYS A 298 -1.28 -5.38 -22.46
CA LYS A 298 -1.38 -5.74 -23.88
C LYS A 298 -1.37 -4.50 -24.76
N LYS A 299 -2.06 -3.45 -24.31
CA LYS A 299 -2.21 -2.20 -25.05
C LYS A 299 -1.23 -1.11 -24.59
N LYS A 300 -0.34 -1.41 -23.63
CA LYS A 300 0.58 -0.46 -22.99
C LYS A 300 -0.12 0.86 -22.63
N LYS A 301 -1.24 0.76 -21.90
CA LYS A 301 -2.03 1.92 -21.48
C LYS A 301 -2.52 1.80 -20.05
N VAL A 302 -2.99 2.91 -19.49
CA VAL A 302 -3.73 2.97 -18.23
C VAL A 302 -5.22 3.12 -18.50
N ASN A 303 -6.06 2.45 -17.70
CA ASN A 303 -7.51 2.67 -17.67
C ASN A 303 -7.95 3.02 -16.25
N ASP A 304 -8.94 3.90 -16.11
CA ASP A 304 -9.65 4.07 -14.84
C ASP A 304 -10.83 3.08 -14.77
N ILE A 305 -10.86 2.23 -13.75
CA ILE A 305 -11.94 1.27 -13.54
C ILE A 305 -12.99 1.89 -12.62
N CYS A 306 -13.89 2.65 -13.24
CA CYS A 306 -14.95 3.37 -12.53
C CYS A 306 -16.30 2.64 -12.60
N VAL A 307 -17.06 2.72 -11.51
CA VAL A 307 -18.42 2.17 -11.36
C VAL A 307 -19.41 3.24 -10.86
N PRO A 308 -19.59 4.35 -11.62
CA PRO A 308 -20.38 5.50 -11.17
C PRO A 308 -21.85 5.15 -10.89
N GLY A 309 -22.47 4.28 -11.69
CA GLY A 309 -23.83 3.81 -11.45
C GLY A 309 -23.97 3.03 -10.15
N THR A 310 -22.96 2.25 -9.78
CA THR A 310 -22.92 1.51 -8.51
C THR A 310 -22.78 2.47 -7.33
N ILE A 311 -21.88 3.46 -7.41
CA ILE A 311 -21.74 4.50 -6.38
C ILE A 311 -23.07 5.24 -6.19
N LYS A 312 -23.75 5.59 -7.29
CA LYS A 312 -25.07 6.23 -7.22
C LYS A 312 -26.08 5.37 -6.47
N LEU A 313 -26.23 4.10 -6.86
CA LEU A 313 -27.16 3.18 -6.19
C LEU A 313 -26.83 3.00 -4.70
N TYR A 314 -25.55 2.92 -4.34
CA TYR A 314 -25.16 2.77 -2.93
C TYR A 314 -25.41 4.05 -2.13
N GLN A 315 -25.03 5.21 -2.66
CA GLN A 315 -25.25 6.48 -1.99
C GLN A 315 -26.76 6.79 -1.87
N GLU A 316 -27.60 6.41 -2.83
CA GLU A 316 -29.05 6.66 -2.77
C GLU A 316 -29.82 5.64 -1.93
N HIS A 317 -29.43 4.36 -1.97
CA HIS A 317 -30.27 3.27 -1.45
C HIS A 317 -29.61 2.36 -0.41
N LEU A 318 -28.29 2.44 -0.20
CA LEU A 318 -27.59 1.60 0.79
C LEU A 318 -27.22 2.40 2.04
N SER A 319 -26.38 3.42 1.91
CA SER A 319 -25.95 4.31 3.00
C SER A 319 -25.26 5.55 2.46
N LYS A 320 -25.09 6.58 3.29
CA LYS A 320 -24.44 7.83 2.91
C LYS A 320 -23.00 7.86 3.44
N LEU A 321 -22.02 7.83 2.53
CA LEU A 321 -20.66 8.21 2.89
C LEU A 321 -20.57 9.74 2.97
N THR A 322 -19.72 10.24 3.86
CA THR A 322 -19.44 11.68 4.01
C THR A 322 -18.66 12.22 2.81
N GLY A 323 -17.72 11.41 2.30
CA GLY A 323 -16.94 11.75 1.12
C GLY A 323 -16.08 10.60 0.64
N ILE A 324 -15.57 10.74 -0.59
CA ILE A 324 -14.63 9.80 -1.21
C ILE A 324 -13.44 10.60 -1.72
N TYR A 325 -12.26 10.33 -1.19
CA TYR A 325 -11.05 11.09 -1.53
C TYR A 325 -9.99 10.18 -2.13
N TYR A 326 -9.31 10.70 -3.14
CA TYR A 326 -8.26 9.99 -3.89
C TYR A 326 -6.96 10.79 -3.85
N LEU A 327 -5.81 10.14 -3.96
CA LEU A 327 -4.58 10.89 -4.29
C LEU A 327 -4.54 11.20 -5.79
N ASP A 328 -4.99 10.24 -6.59
CA ASP A 328 -5.13 10.35 -8.04
C ASP A 328 -6.61 10.13 -8.42
N PRO A 329 -7.47 11.16 -8.27
CA PRO A 329 -8.91 11.04 -8.53
C PRO A 329 -9.19 10.71 -10.00
N PRO A 330 -10.04 9.70 -10.28
CA PRO A 330 -10.42 9.39 -11.65
C PRO A 330 -11.36 10.46 -12.19
N VAL A 331 -11.11 10.91 -13.43
CA VAL A 331 -11.85 12.02 -14.06
C VAL A 331 -13.37 11.74 -14.07
N ARG A 332 -13.77 10.49 -14.25
CA ARG A 332 -15.19 10.10 -14.26
C ARG A 332 -15.90 10.35 -12.93
N TYR A 333 -15.23 10.31 -11.78
CA TYR A 333 -15.90 10.57 -10.50
C TYR A 333 -15.97 12.06 -10.13
N LEU A 334 -15.26 12.92 -10.88
CA LEU A 334 -15.34 14.38 -10.73
C LEU A 334 -16.46 15.01 -11.57
N SER A 335 -17.27 14.20 -12.25
CA SER A 335 -18.41 14.70 -13.01
C SER A 335 -19.60 15.05 -12.10
N GLN A 336 -20.40 16.02 -12.55
CA GLN A 336 -21.47 16.62 -11.76
C GLN A 336 -22.58 15.64 -11.33
N ASP A 337 -22.81 14.56 -12.08
CA ASP A 337 -23.76 13.52 -11.69
C ASP A 337 -23.34 12.78 -10.41
N ILE A 338 -22.04 12.66 -10.15
CA ILE A 338 -21.50 12.04 -8.93
C ILE A 338 -21.32 13.07 -7.82
N LEU A 339 -20.77 14.24 -8.14
CA LEU A 339 -20.53 15.31 -7.16
C LEU A 339 -21.81 15.82 -6.48
N LYS A 340 -22.98 15.70 -7.14
CA LYS A 340 -24.28 16.01 -6.54
C LYS A 340 -24.73 14.99 -5.49
N LEU A 341 -24.16 13.78 -5.50
CA LEU A 341 -24.56 12.66 -4.63
C LEU A 341 -23.65 12.52 -3.41
N VAL A 342 -22.35 12.68 -3.62
CA VAL A 342 -21.31 12.53 -2.61
C VAL A 342 -20.13 13.43 -2.97
N LYS A 343 -19.49 14.03 -1.96
CA LYS A 343 -18.25 14.77 -2.14
C LYS A 343 -17.18 13.82 -2.66
N VAL A 344 -16.61 14.15 -3.81
CA VAL A 344 -15.42 13.49 -4.36
C VAL A 344 -14.34 14.54 -4.52
N GLY A 345 -13.13 14.24 -4.07
CA GLY A 345 -12.01 15.19 -4.09
C GLY A 345 -10.66 14.52 -3.95
N SER A 346 -9.61 15.33 -3.83
CA SER A 346 -8.27 14.82 -3.51
C SER A 346 -8.03 14.71 -2.01
N ILE A 347 -7.08 13.87 -1.58
CA ILE A 347 -6.69 13.83 -0.15
C ILE A 347 -6.11 15.19 0.29
N GLY A 348 -5.43 15.90 -0.61
CA GLY A 348 -4.98 17.28 -0.38
C GLY A 348 -6.14 18.24 -0.07
N GLU A 349 -7.27 18.16 -0.80
CA GLU A 349 -8.47 18.95 -0.51
C GLU A 349 -9.05 18.62 0.87
N LEU A 350 -9.09 17.32 1.21
CA LEU A 350 -9.53 16.84 2.51
C LEU A 350 -8.71 17.47 3.63
N LEU A 351 -7.38 17.36 3.55
CA LEU A 351 -6.48 17.82 4.60
C LEU A 351 -6.36 19.35 4.64
N LYS A 352 -6.47 20.04 3.50
CA LYS A 352 -6.41 21.50 3.45
C LYS A 352 -7.64 22.14 4.09
N SER A 353 -8.84 21.62 3.83
CA SER A 353 -10.07 22.32 4.24
C SER A 353 -11.27 21.44 4.58
N ASP A 354 -11.56 20.37 3.83
CA ASP A 354 -12.83 19.67 4.02
C ASP A 354 -12.91 18.96 5.39
N LEU A 355 -11.78 18.49 5.93
CA LEU A 355 -11.74 17.83 7.24
C LEU A 355 -12.21 18.77 8.35
N SER A 356 -11.74 20.03 8.34
CA SER A 356 -12.16 21.05 9.31
C SER A 356 -13.66 21.30 9.25
N ASN A 357 -14.25 21.34 8.05
CA ASN A 357 -15.68 21.55 7.85
C ASN A 357 -16.48 20.35 8.34
N ILE A 358 -16.01 19.13 8.06
CA ILE A 358 -16.64 17.89 8.48
C ILE A 358 -16.70 17.80 10.02
N ILE A 359 -15.63 18.22 10.70
CA ILE A 359 -15.56 18.24 12.17
C ILE A 359 -16.44 19.35 12.75
N LYS A 360 -16.40 20.57 12.19
CA LYS A 360 -17.20 21.72 12.69
C LYS A 360 -18.70 21.52 12.55
N LEU A 361 -19.16 20.89 11.47
CA LEU A 361 -20.59 20.57 11.29
C LEU A 361 -21.19 19.71 12.42
N ASN A 362 -20.36 19.03 13.23
CA ASN A 362 -20.82 18.26 14.39
C ASN A 362 -21.08 19.12 15.64
N GLN A 363 -20.43 20.28 15.77
CA GLN A 363 -20.56 21.12 16.95
C GLN A 363 -21.88 21.89 16.95
N VAL A 364 -22.40 22.25 15.77
CA VAL A 364 -23.63 23.04 15.61
C VAL A 364 -24.91 22.19 15.74
N GLY A 365 -24.83 20.87 15.62
CA GLY A 365 -25.99 19.97 15.71
C GLY A 365 -26.30 19.43 17.11
N ASN A 366 -25.53 19.83 18.12
CA ASN A 366 -25.65 19.39 19.53
C ASN A 366 -25.94 20.54 20.51
N GLU A 367 -26.22 21.74 20.00
CA GLU A 367 -26.89 22.84 20.72
C GLU A 367 -28.38 22.84 20.36
#